data_AF-A0A7C7QEV1-F1
#
_entry.id   AF-A0A7C7QEV1-F1
#
_cell.length_a   1.000
_cell.length_b   1.000
_cell.length_c   1.000
_cell.angle_alpha   90.00
_cell.angle_beta   90.00
_cell.angle_gamma   90.00
#
_symmetry.space_group_name_H-M   'P 1'
#
loop_
_entity.id
_entity.type
_entity.pdbx_description
1 polymer ?
#
loop_
_entity_poly.entity_id
_entity_poly.type
_entity_poly.pdbx_seq_one_letter_code
_entity_poly.pdbx_strand_id
1 'polypeptide(L)' 'TRTVALAMRLFGNIMSLELAALLLLMVAGFLVPIPILMLHIVEALIQAYIFGMLALIYIAGGIQSHPVPSHKE' A
#
# COMPACT_ATOMS: atom_id res chain seq x y z
N THR A 1 6.86 -1.58 -13.67
CA THR A 1 6.02 -2.71 -13.22
C THR A 1 6.00 -2.92 -11.70
N ARG A 2 7.12 -2.87 -10.94
CA ARG A 2 7.10 -3.02 -9.45
C ARG A 2 6.23 -1.98 -8.72
N THR A 3 6.28 -0.70 -9.12
CA THR A 3 5.47 0.39 -8.53
C THR A 3 3.97 0.19 -8.79
N VAL A 4 3.61 -0.25 -10.00
CA VAL A 4 2.22 -0.55 -10.37
C VAL A 4 1.71 -1.80 -9.63
N ALA A 5 2.54 -2.83 -9.49
CA ALA A 5 2.22 -4.02 -8.71
C ALA A 5 1.99 -3.70 -7.22
N LEU A 6 2.72 -2.72 -6.67
CA LEU A 6 2.51 -2.26 -5.31
C LEU A 6 1.29 -1.34 -5.15
N ALA A 7 1.01 -0.47 -6.12
CA ALA A 7 -0.22 0.33 -6.15
C ALA A 7 -1.46 -0.58 -6.27
N MET A 8 -1.40 -1.63 -7.11
CA MET A 8 -2.44 -2.66 -7.21
C MET A 8 -2.60 -3.48 -5.93
N ARG A 9 -1.53 -3.72 -5.16
CA ARG A 9 -1.63 -4.38 -3.84
C ARG A 9 -2.26 -3.47 -2.79
N LEU A 10 -1.96 -2.17 -2.81
CA LEU A 10 -2.58 -1.22 -1.90
C LEU A 10 -4.07 -0.99 -2.24
N PHE A 11 -4.37 -0.82 -3.53
CA PHE A 11 -5.73 -0.77 -4.06
C PHE A 11 -6.49 -2.06 -3.74
N GLY A 12 -5.83 -3.21 -3.95
CA GLY A 12 -6.33 -4.53 -3.59
C GLY A 12 -6.64 -4.66 -2.11
N ASN A 13 -5.80 -4.16 -1.21
CA ASN A 13 -6.06 -4.21 0.23
C ASN A 13 -7.24 -3.32 0.65
N ILE A 14 -7.42 -2.12 0.07
CA ILE A 14 -8.59 -1.26 0.38
C ILE A 14 -9.89 -1.83 -0.21
N MET A 15 -9.86 -2.28 -1.47
CA MET A 15 -11.03 -2.89 -2.12
C MET A 15 -11.37 -4.25 -1.48
N SER A 16 -10.36 -5.04 -1.14
CA SER A 16 -10.53 -6.32 -0.45
C SER A 16 -10.97 -6.13 1.00
N LEU A 17 -10.71 -5.00 1.65
CA LEU A 17 -11.23 -4.75 2.99
C LEU A 17 -12.76 -4.66 2.98
N GLU A 18 -13.31 -3.96 1.98
CA GLU A 18 -14.76 -3.82 1.79
C GLU A 18 -15.39 -5.16 1.39
N LEU A 19 -14.82 -5.85 0.39
CA LEU A 19 -15.28 -7.17 -0.04
C LEU A 19 -15.12 -8.25 1.03
N ALA A 20 -14.01 -8.27 1.78
CA ALA A 20 -13.79 -9.23 2.87
C ALA A 20 -14.71 -8.95 4.05
N ALA A 21 -14.98 -7.68 4.38
CA ALA A 21 -15.98 -7.35 5.39
C ALA A 21 -17.37 -7.87 4.98
N LEU A 22 -17.78 -7.68 3.72
CA LEU A 22 -19.03 -8.20 3.16
C LEU A 22 -19.09 -9.73 3.15
N LEU A 23 -18.01 -10.39 2.70
CA LEU A 23 -17.92 -11.85 2.63
C LEU A 23 -17.92 -12.47 4.03
N LEU A 24 -17.15 -11.92 4.97
CA LEU A 24 -17.09 -12.41 6.34
C LEU A 24 -18.41 -12.16 7.08
N LEU A 25 -19.08 -11.04 6.84
CA LEU A 25 -20.44 -10.79 7.32
C LEU A 25 -21.41 -11.87 6.80
N MET A 26 -21.27 -12.26 5.54
CA MET A 26 -22.12 -13.26 4.89
C MET A 26 -21.82 -14.71 5.34
N VAL A 27 -20.56 -15.04 5.65
CA VAL A 27 -20.12 -16.41 5.98
C VAL A 27 -20.08 -16.70 7.48
N ALA A 28 -19.63 -15.76 8.31
CA ALA A 28 -19.22 -16.04 9.69
C ALA A 28 -20.13 -15.42 10.78
N GLY A 29 -21.11 -14.57 10.41
CA GLY A 29 -21.90 -13.80 11.37
C GLY A 29 -21.06 -12.73 12.10
N PHE A 30 -21.66 -11.86 12.93
CA PHE A 30 -21.03 -10.61 13.37
C PHE A 30 -19.82 -10.74 14.33
N LEU A 31 -19.63 -11.89 14.99
CA LEU A 31 -18.71 -12.00 16.15
C LEU A 31 -17.26 -12.41 15.79
N VAL A 32 -17.07 -13.18 14.72
CA VAL A 32 -15.75 -13.67 14.24
C VAL A 32 -15.02 -12.69 13.28
N PRO A 33 -15.71 -11.89 12.42
CA PRO A 33 -15.06 -11.00 11.47
C PRO A 33 -14.27 -9.88 12.12
N ILE A 34 -14.75 -9.35 13.25
CA ILE A 34 -14.28 -8.07 13.81
C ILE A 34 -12.79 -8.11 14.20
N PRO A 35 -12.27 -9.13 14.94
CA PRO A 35 -10.86 -9.18 15.28
C PRO A 35 -9.96 -9.42 14.07
N ILE A 36 -10.42 -10.22 13.10
CA ILE A 36 -9.65 -10.55 11.89
C ILE A 36 -9.56 -9.35 10.95
N LEU A 37 -10.65 -8.59 10.78
CA LEU A 37 -10.66 -7.33 10.04
C LEU A 37 -9.71 -6.30 10.66
N MET A 38 -9.67 -6.21 11.99
CA MET A 38 -8.75 -5.33 12.72
C MET A 38 -7.28 -5.67 12.42
N LEU A 39 -6.94 -6.97 12.40
CA LEU A 39 -5.57 -7.41 12.09
C LEU A 39 -5.19 -7.17 10.61
N HIS A 40 -6.11 -7.47 9.68
CA HIS A 40 -5.90 -7.21 8.25
C HIS A 40 -5.72 -5.73 7.91
N ILE A 41 -6.46 -4.83 8.58
CA ILE A 41 -6.30 -3.38 8.41
C ILE A 41 -4.89 -2.93 8.80
N VAL A 42 -4.37 -3.45 9.91
CA VAL A 42 -3.03 -3.09 10.40
C VAL A 42 -1.95 -3.57 9.43
N GLU A 43 -2.03 -4.80 8.93
CA GLU A 43 -1.10 -5.32 7.92
C GLU A 43 -1.17 -4.53 6.62
N ALA A 44 -2.37 -4.19 6.15
CA ALA A 44 -2.57 -3.36 4.97
C ALA A 44 -1.98 -1.96 5.13
N LEU A 45 -2.12 -1.37 6.33
CA LEU A 45 -1.58 -0.05 6.66
C LEU A 45 -0.05 -0.06 6.66
N ILE A 46 0.57 -1.09 7.25
CA ILE A 46 2.03 -1.26 7.24
C ILE A 46 2.54 -1.40 5.80
N GLN A 47 1.84 -2.16 4.96
CA GLN A 47 2.23 -2.36 3.56
C GLN A 47 2.09 -1.06 2.72
N ALA A 48 1.05 -0.27 2.98
CA ALA A 48 0.88 1.07 2.42
C ALA A 48 2.02 2.02 2.79
N TYR A 49 2.37 2.03 4.08
CA TYR A 49 3.34 2.93 4.66
C TYR A 49 4.75 2.67 4.11
N ILE A 50 5.19 1.41 4.14
CA ILE A 50 6.52 1.03 3.61
C ILE A 50 6.60 1.34 2.11
N PHE A 51 5.51 1.12 1.37
CA PHE A 51 5.49 1.45 -0.05
C PHE A 51 5.56 2.96 -0.33
N GLY A 52 4.76 3.76 0.37
CA GLY A 52 4.77 5.22 0.23
C GLY A 52 6.13 5.82 0.59
N MET A 53 6.77 5.28 1.62
CA MET A 53 8.13 5.68 2.01
C MET A 53 9.16 5.34 0.93
N LEU A 54 9.15 4.12 0.38
CA LEU A 54 10.01 3.75 -0.76
C LEU A 54 9.71 4.62 -1.99
N ALA A 55 8.43 4.92 -2.22
CA ALA A 55 7.88 5.95 -3.11
C ALA A 55 8.67 7.26 -3.07
N LEU A 56 8.57 7.90 -1.92
CA LEU A 56 9.19 9.18 -1.60
C LEU A 56 10.71 9.13 -1.69
N ILE A 57 11.34 8.08 -1.17
CA ILE A 57 12.80 7.91 -1.24
C ILE A 57 13.25 7.71 -2.69
N TYR A 58 12.51 6.97 -3.50
CA TYR A 58 12.83 6.78 -4.92
C TYR A 58 12.68 8.09 -5.70
N ILE A 59 11.64 8.88 -5.42
CA ILE A 59 11.45 10.20 -6.05
C ILE A 59 12.54 11.17 -5.58
N ALA A 60 12.81 11.27 -4.28
CA ALA A 60 13.85 12.14 -3.72
C ALA A 60 15.26 11.72 -4.13
N GLY A 61 15.54 10.41 -4.19
CA GLY A 61 16.78 9.85 -4.69
C GLY A 61 16.92 10.02 -6.20
N GLY A 62 15.82 9.87 -6.95
CA GLY A 62 15.73 10.14 -8.39
C GLY A 62 16.04 11.60 -8.72
N ILE A 63 15.46 12.52 -7.96
CA ILE A 63 15.69 13.97 -8.09
C ILE A 63 17.14 14.33 -7.74
N GLN A 64 17.74 13.71 -6.71
CA GLN A 64 19.16 13.89 -6.38
C GLN A 64 20.10 13.21 -7.40
N SER A 65 19.66 12.12 -8.03
CA SER A 65 20.40 11.40 -9.08
C SER A 65 20.30 12.06 -10.45
N HIS A 66 19.67 13.23 -10.55
CA HIS A 66 19.92 14.16 -11.64
C HIS A 66 21.15 14.98 -11.24
N PRO A 67 22.38 14.57 -11.58
CA PRO A 67 23.48 15.52 -11.54
C PRO A 67 23.05 16.65 -12.45
N VAL A 68 22.84 17.83 -11.86
CA VAL A 68 22.82 19.07 -12.60
C VAL A 68 24.04 19.00 -13.54
N PRO A 69 23.87 19.05 -14.87
CA PRO A 69 25.00 19.33 -15.74
C PRO A 69 25.34 20.81 -15.49
N SER A 70 26.00 21.06 -14.37
CA SER A 70 26.57 22.36 -14.08
C SER A 70 27.91 22.40 -14.78
N HIS A 71 27.85 22.98 -15.99
CA HIS A 71 28.93 23.76 -16.58
C HIS A 71 30.03 22.83 -17.16
N LYS A 72 30.57 23.02 -18.36
CA LYS A 72 31.16 24.24 -18.93
C LYS A 72 31.67 23.90 -20.34
N GLU A 73 31.36 24.74 -21.33
CA GLU A 73 32.25 25.38 -22.32
C GLU A 73 31.42 26.14 -23.37
#